data_AF-A0A7X6WDH5-F1
#
_entry.id   AF-A0A7X6WDH5-F1
#
_cell.length_a   1.000
_cell.length_b   1.000
_cell.length_c   1.000
_cell.angle_alpha   90.00
_cell.angle_beta   90.00
_cell.angle_gamma   90.00
#
_symmetry.space_group_name_H-M   'P 1'
#
loop_
_entity.id
_entity.type
_entity.pdbx_description
1 polymer ?
#
loop_
_entity_poly.entity_id
_entity_poly.type
_entity_poly.pdbx_seq_one_letter_code
_entity_poly.pdbx_strand_id
1 'polypeptide(L)'
;MENSPTNDFLLKFTPIYDEKEELINYELIDCSDNFYNVIQVPPDLVDTIIGKKITDLAYEYNHILGLEEYYFSVISKAGRKYELYNENTDNWYFINIYKDDQENLIVFYTDITLKEDELRRQKRDIEMKNLEYYCYRDKLTDLYTKDFFEEEVRRLDTERQLPLSIIMGDLNGLKLINDAFGHRMGDRAIKMVANILKESFRKEDIISRIGGDEFLILLPKTSKETAAVIVENLKNAFLEKTLNFIPLSVSFGVATKKQVEEDIEAVIKRAEEKMYFVKLEESKAAKLFTIQYLKEKLRKISFETRGHKNRLVEVSLLMAEGLNLTEIEKEELKLLCEFHDIGKIGVPHNILLKEGVLKEEEWFQMKRHSEIGYH
;
A
#
# COMPACT_ATOMS: atom_id res chain seq x y z
N MET A 1 45.84 0.38 4.56
CA MET A 1 46.08 1.57 5.40
C MET A 1 47.06 2.43 4.65
N GLU A 2 46.58 3.11 3.62
CA GLU A 2 47.31 4.23 3.00
C GLU A 2 46.56 5.47 3.44
N ASN A 3 47.29 6.37 4.10
CA ASN A 3 46.79 7.64 4.61
C ASN A 3 46.16 8.42 3.45
N SER A 4 44.83 8.58 3.45
CA SER A 4 44.28 9.79 2.86
C SER A 4 44.94 10.97 3.56
N PRO A 5 45.37 12.01 2.84
CA PRO A 5 45.84 13.24 3.48
C PRO A 5 44.67 13.73 4.32
N THR A 6 44.78 13.62 5.64
CA THR A 6 43.81 14.24 6.55
C THR A 6 43.97 15.73 6.31
N ASN A 7 42.96 16.39 5.74
CA ASN A 7 42.96 17.85 5.64
C ASN A 7 42.84 18.50 7.01
N ASP A 8 42.91 17.73 8.10
CA ASP A 8 43.05 18.19 9.46
C ASP A 8 44.14 19.25 9.55
N PHE A 9 43.78 20.37 10.18
CA PHE A 9 44.70 21.45 10.45
C PHE A 9 44.43 22.10 11.80
N LEU A 10 45.46 22.76 12.31
CA LEU A 10 45.47 23.38 13.62
C LEU A 10 45.90 24.83 13.49
N LEU A 11 45.25 25.69 14.28
CA LEU A 11 45.64 27.07 14.53
C LEU A 11 45.87 27.27 16.02
N LYS A 12 47.01 27.87 16.37
CA LYS A 12 47.34 28.26 17.74
C LYS A 12 47.50 29.77 17.81
N PHE A 13 46.82 30.37 18.78
CA PHE A 13 46.85 31.81 19.00
C PHE A 13 47.28 32.16 20.42
N THR A 14 48.06 33.22 20.58
CA THR A 14 48.38 33.82 21.89
C THR A 14 47.39 34.94 22.22
N PRO A 15 46.97 35.11 23.47
CA PRO A 15 46.11 36.22 23.87
C PRO A 15 46.83 37.57 23.75
N ILE A 16 46.09 38.61 23.37
CA ILE A 16 46.51 40.01 23.40
C ILE A 16 45.65 40.73 24.46
N TYR A 17 46.30 41.39 25.41
CA TYR A 17 45.64 42.16 26.47
C TYR A 17 45.82 43.66 26.25
N ASP A 18 44.88 44.46 26.76
CA ASP A 18 45.04 45.92 26.82
C ASP A 18 45.83 46.38 28.05
N GLU A 19 45.99 47.70 28.20
CA GLU A 19 46.70 48.32 29.34
C GLU A 19 46.03 48.05 30.71
N LYS A 20 44.81 47.49 30.73
CA LYS A 20 44.05 47.14 31.93
C LYS A 20 44.03 45.62 32.20
N GLU A 21 44.84 44.85 31.47
CA GLU A 21 44.89 43.38 31.52
C GLU A 21 43.58 42.70 31.07
N GLU A 22 42.73 43.39 30.30
CA GLU A 22 41.54 42.78 29.69
C GLU A 22 41.91 42.16 28.33
N LEU A 23 41.46 40.93 28.09
CA LEU A 23 41.68 40.23 26.82
C LEU A 23 40.93 40.94 25.68
N ILE A 24 41.68 41.50 24.73
CA ILE A 24 41.12 42.25 23.60
C ILE A 24 41.12 41.48 22.27
N ASN A 25 42.08 40.57 22.07
CA ASN A 25 42.21 39.83 20.81
C ASN A 25 43.10 38.59 20.97
N TYR A 26 43.29 37.84 19.90
CA TYR A 26 44.23 36.73 19.79
C TYR A 26 45.12 36.92 18.55
N GLU A 27 46.40 36.61 18.66
CA GLU A 27 47.38 36.66 17.57
C GLU A 27 47.80 35.26 17.16
N LEU A 28 47.79 34.93 15.87
CA LEU A 28 48.18 33.61 15.39
C LEU A 28 49.70 33.43 15.55
N ILE A 29 50.11 32.47 16.36
CA ILE A 29 51.53 32.19 16.63
C ILE A 29 52.04 30.95 15.92
N ASP A 30 51.16 30.01 15.61
CA ASP A 30 51.53 28.75 14.98
C ASP A 30 50.34 28.14 14.25
N CYS A 31 50.63 27.43 13.16
CA CYS A 31 49.63 26.68 12.40
C CYS A 31 50.28 25.45 11.74
N SER A 32 49.50 24.39 11.57
CA SER A 32 49.99 23.17 10.91
C SER A 32 50.15 23.36 9.41
N ASP A 33 51.11 22.67 8.77
CA ASP A 33 51.38 22.76 7.32
C ASP A 33 50.13 22.58 6.43
N ASN A 34 49.21 21.71 6.83
CA ASN A 34 47.95 21.46 6.10
C ASN A 34 47.04 22.70 6.03
N PHE A 35 47.16 23.63 6.97
CA PHE A 35 46.39 24.87 6.95
C PHE A 35 46.65 25.65 5.66
N TYR A 36 47.91 25.77 5.23
CA TYR A 36 48.30 26.48 4.03
C TYR A 36 47.71 25.86 2.76
N ASN A 37 47.61 24.53 2.72
CA ASN A 37 46.98 23.80 1.63
C ASN A 37 45.46 24.05 1.57
N VAL A 38 44.80 24.13 2.73
CA VAL A 38 43.34 24.34 2.83
C VAL A 38 42.93 25.77 2.47
N ILE A 39 43.73 26.77 2.87
CA ILE A 39 43.45 28.19 2.57
C ILE A 39 43.87 28.61 1.14
N GLN A 40 44.56 27.73 0.40
CA GLN A 40 45.05 27.96 -0.97
C GLN A 40 45.83 29.28 -1.14
N VAL A 41 46.56 29.71 -0.10
CA VAL A 41 47.37 30.93 -0.16
C VAL A 41 48.63 30.65 -0.99
N PRO A 42 49.05 31.55 -1.90
CA PRO A 42 50.30 31.39 -2.64
C PRO A 42 51.48 31.15 -1.69
N PRO A 43 52.44 30.26 -2.02
CA PRO A 43 53.59 29.94 -1.16
C PRO A 43 54.36 31.18 -0.67
N ASP A 44 54.35 32.24 -1.48
CA ASP A 44 55.05 33.51 -1.26
C ASP A 44 54.42 34.38 -0.15
N LEU A 45 53.21 34.04 0.32
CA LEU A 45 52.43 34.78 1.32
C LEU A 45 52.21 34.00 2.63
N VAL A 46 52.70 32.77 2.72
CA VAL A 46 52.59 31.87 3.89
C VAL A 46 53.16 32.54 5.15
N ASP A 47 54.34 33.17 5.05
CA ASP A 47 55.01 33.86 6.16
C ASP A 47 54.28 35.13 6.63
N THR A 48 53.29 35.63 5.89
CA THR A 48 52.52 36.84 6.24
C THR A 48 51.28 36.56 7.09
N ILE A 49 50.98 35.28 7.36
CA ILE A 49 49.77 34.87 8.09
C ILE A 49 50.04 34.75 9.59
N ILE A 50 51.22 34.25 9.97
CA ILE A 50 51.68 34.26 11.36
C ILE A 50 51.84 35.71 11.83
N GLY A 51 51.33 36.02 13.02
CA GLY A 51 51.27 37.36 13.59
C GLY A 51 50.00 38.15 13.24
N LYS A 52 49.11 37.63 12.39
CA LYS A 52 47.80 38.27 12.16
C LYS A 52 46.88 38.08 13.36
N LYS A 53 46.03 39.08 13.60
CA LYS A 53 44.98 38.98 14.62
C LYS A 53 43.88 38.05 14.14
N ILE A 54 43.25 37.33 15.07
CA ILE A 54 42.13 36.44 14.75
C ILE A 54 40.96 37.21 14.12
N THR A 55 40.78 38.50 14.42
CA THR A 55 39.79 39.37 13.78
C THR A 55 40.08 39.64 12.31
N ASP A 56 41.37 39.79 11.96
CA ASP A 56 41.80 40.03 10.58
C ASP A 56 41.64 38.74 9.78
N LEU A 57 41.97 37.59 10.39
CA LEU A 57 41.75 36.27 9.80
C LEU A 57 40.26 35.95 9.65
N ALA A 58 39.43 36.36 10.62
CA ALA A 58 37.99 36.22 10.52
C ALA A 58 37.45 37.04 9.35
N TYR A 59 37.93 38.27 9.14
CA TYR A 59 37.49 39.10 8.02
C TYR A 59 37.95 38.56 6.66
N GLU A 60 39.22 38.15 6.54
CA GLU A 60 39.81 37.72 5.27
C GLU A 60 39.44 36.28 4.86
N TYR A 61 39.30 35.37 5.84
CA TYR A 61 39.16 33.94 5.60
C TYR A 61 37.92 33.31 6.24
N ASN A 62 36.88 34.12 6.57
CA ASN A 62 35.68 33.60 7.25
C ASN A 62 35.04 32.40 6.53
N HIS A 63 34.93 32.49 5.21
CA HIS A 63 34.31 31.46 4.36
C HIS A 63 35.07 30.13 4.36
N ILE A 64 36.33 30.12 4.83
CA ILE A 64 37.18 28.94 4.96
C ILE A 64 37.27 28.47 6.42
N LEU A 65 37.26 29.40 7.38
CA LEU A 65 37.58 29.14 8.79
C LEU A 65 36.37 29.21 9.74
N GLY A 66 35.24 29.76 9.30
CA GLY A 66 34.02 29.90 10.11
C GLY A 66 34.21 30.73 11.39
N LEU A 67 35.26 31.56 11.44
CA LEU A 67 35.73 32.25 12.65
C LEU A 67 34.66 33.14 13.28
N GLU A 68 33.81 33.80 12.48
CA GLU A 68 32.72 34.64 13.01
C GLU A 68 31.72 33.85 13.88
N GLU A 69 31.45 32.58 13.56
CA GLU A 69 30.45 31.76 14.25
C GLU A 69 30.88 31.38 15.67
N TYR A 70 32.19 31.30 15.90
CA TYR A 70 32.74 30.88 17.18
C TYR A 70 33.62 31.93 17.87
N TYR A 71 33.93 33.06 17.25
CA TYR A 71 34.70 34.15 17.86
C TYR A 71 34.14 34.61 19.22
N PHE A 72 32.82 34.77 19.32
CA PHE A 72 32.18 35.11 20.60
C PHE A 72 32.23 33.99 21.64
N SER A 73 32.32 32.73 21.21
CA SER A 73 32.43 31.57 22.11
C SER A 73 33.84 31.41 22.69
N VAL A 74 34.86 31.76 21.90
CA VAL A 74 36.28 31.82 22.30
C VAL A 74 36.49 32.77 23.49
N ILE A 75 35.77 33.90 23.49
CA ILE A 75 35.84 34.93 24.53
C ILE A 75 35.09 34.47 25.80
N SER A 76 33.98 33.73 25.66
CA SER A 76 33.07 33.41 26.77
C SER A 76 33.39 32.13 27.56
N LYS A 77 34.57 31.51 27.37
CA LYS A 77 35.04 30.28 28.07
C LYS A 77 34.09 29.06 27.95
N ALA A 78 33.18 29.04 26.98
CA ALA A 78 32.28 27.91 26.75
C ALA A 78 32.84 27.01 25.64
N GLY A 79 33.28 25.80 25.99
CA GLY A 79 33.66 24.79 25.00
C GLY A 79 32.45 24.42 24.13
N ARG A 80 32.43 24.90 22.88
CA ARG A 80 31.39 24.61 21.89
C ARG A 80 32.00 23.92 20.69
N LYS A 81 31.20 23.04 20.10
CA LYS A 81 31.52 22.27 18.91
C LYS A 81 30.85 22.96 17.73
N TYR A 82 31.59 23.13 16.64
CA TYR A 82 31.10 23.75 15.41
C TYR A 82 31.32 22.82 14.22
N GLU A 83 30.37 22.79 13.30
CA GLU A 83 30.49 22.08 12.03
C GLU A 83 30.54 23.14 10.93
N LEU A 84 31.60 23.10 10.11
CA LEU A 84 31.84 24.07 9.04
C LEU A 84 31.93 23.34 7.72
N TYR A 85 31.20 23.83 6.73
CA TYR A 85 31.38 23.42 5.34
C TYR A 85 32.22 24.45 4.59
N ASN A 86 33.34 24.02 4.03
CA ASN A 86 34.21 24.86 3.23
C ASN A 86 33.89 24.68 1.75
N GLU A 87 33.21 25.67 1.16
CA GLU A 87 32.77 25.65 -0.24
C GLU A 87 33.94 25.61 -1.25
N ASN A 88 35.12 26.13 -0.89
CA ASN A 88 36.28 26.20 -1.79
C ASN A 88 36.99 24.85 -1.95
N THR A 89 36.97 24.04 -0.89
CA THR A 89 37.65 22.75 -0.86
C THR A 89 36.70 21.56 -0.83
N ASP A 90 35.39 21.80 -0.83
CA ASP A 90 34.31 20.79 -0.75
C ASP A 90 34.46 19.86 0.47
N ASN A 91 34.94 20.42 1.58
CA ASN A 91 35.25 19.66 2.79
C ASN A 91 34.36 20.08 3.97
N TRP A 92 34.02 19.11 4.81
CA TRP A 92 33.39 19.33 6.10
C TRP A 92 34.42 19.25 7.22
N TYR A 93 34.43 20.26 8.08
CA TYR A 93 35.28 20.32 9.25
C TYR A 93 34.47 20.31 10.54
N PHE A 94 34.94 19.50 11.48
CA PHE A 94 34.52 19.56 12.86
C PHE A 94 35.54 20.37 13.66
N ILE A 95 35.09 21.49 14.22
CA ILE A 95 35.97 22.45 14.90
C ILE A 95 35.90 22.22 16.41
N ASN A 96 37.06 21.92 16.99
CA ASN A 96 37.25 21.83 18.43
C ASN A 96 38.14 22.97 18.91
N ILE A 97 37.68 23.68 19.94
CA ILE A 97 38.36 24.85 20.48
C ILE A 97 38.68 24.59 21.96
N TYR A 98 39.93 24.79 22.35
CA TYR A 98 40.34 24.72 23.75
C TYR A 98 41.42 25.77 24.08
N LYS A 99 41.65 25.97 25.37
CA LYS A 99 42.73 26.83 25.88
C LYS A 99 43.77 25.98 26.58
N ASP A 100 45.06 26.27 26.38
CA ASP A 100 46.13 25.62 27.12
C ASP A 100 46.40 26.30 28.47
N ASP A 101 47.35 25.75 29.25
CA ASP A 101 47.72 26.27 30.57
C ASP A 101 48.30 27.69 30.55
N GLN A 102 48.69 28.19 29.37
CA GLN A 102 49.22 29.55 29.14
C GLN A 102 48.15 30.48 28.55
N GLU A 103 46.88 30.09 28.59
CA GLU A 103 45.74 30.79 27.97
C GLU A 103 45.82 30.94 26.44
N ASN A 104 46.71 30.20 25.76
CA ASN A 104 46.72 30.16 24.30
C ASN A 104 45.47 29.45 23.80
N LEU A 105 44.88 30.01 22.74
CA LEU A 105 43.74 29.40 22.06
C LEU A 105 44.24 28.40 21.03
N ILE A 106 43.74 27.17 21.09
CA ILE A 106 44.05 26.15 20.11
C ILE A 106 42.74 25.72 19.44
N VAL A 107 42.72 25.82 18.10
CA VAL A 107 41.59 25.47 17.25
C VAL A 107 42.01 24.31 16.36
N PHE A 108 41.36 23.16 16.53
CA PHE A 108 41.51 22.00 15.66
C PHE A 108 40.36 21.93 14.68
N TYR A 109 40.71 21.77 13.41
CA TYR A 109 39.79 21.41 12.35
C TYR A 109 40.05 19.96 12.01
N THR A 110 39.06 19.10 12.27
CA THR A 110 39.11 17.70 11.89
C THR A 110 38.26 17.52 10.64
N ASP A 111 38.84 16.99 9.57
CA ASP A 111 38.14 16.67 8.35
C ASP A 111 37.16 15.51 8.62
N ILE A 112 35.87 15.79 8.48
CA ILE A 112 34.77 14.82 8.62
C ILE A 112 34.07 14.56 7.29
N THR A 113 34.66 14.99 6.16
CA THR A 113 34.05 14.90 4.82
C THR A 113 33.65 13.47 4.47
N LEU A 114 34.54 12.49 4.70
CA LEU A 114 34.24 11.08 4.47
C LEU A 114 33.04 10.59 5.31
N LYS A 115 32.95 11.06 6.56
CA LYS A 115 31.88 10.67 7.49
C LYS A 115 30.54 11.29 7.08
N GLU A 116 30.54 12.55 6.67
CA GLU A 116 29.35 13.23 6.16
C GLU A 116 28.88 12.62 4.84
N ASP A 117 29.79 12.27 3.94
CA ASP A 117 29.47 11.60 2.69
C ASP A 117 28.88 10.21 2.91
N GLU A 118 29.43 9.42 3.83
CA GLU A 118 28.86 8.14 4.22
C GLU A 118 27.44 8.30 4.80
N LEU A 119 27.24 9.28 5.68
CA LEU A 119 25.93 9.55 6.28
C LEU A 119 24.91 9.99 5.21
N ARG A 120 25.32 10.85 4.28
CA ARG A 120 24.49 11.29 3.14
C ARG A 120 24.13 10.13 2.22
N ARG A 121 25.07 9.23 1.93
CA ARG A 121 24.81 8.02 1.12
C ARG A 121 23.81 7.10 1.83
N GLN A 122 24.02 6.81 3.10
CA GLN A 122 23.08 6.00 3.89
C GLN A 122 21.67 6.60 3.90
N LYS A 123 21.57 7.93 4.06
CA LYS A 123 20.29 8.63 4.05
C LYS A 123 19.59 8.51 2.69
N ARG A 124 20.32 8.68 1.58
CA ARG A 124 19.80 8.48 0.23
C ARG A 124 19.35 7.03 -0.01
N ASP A 125 20.11 6.05 0.46
CA ASP A 125 19.76 4.63 0.30
C ASP A 125 18.48 4.27 1.06
N ILE A 126 18.29 4.84 2.26
CA ILE A 126 17.07 4.69 3.05
C ILE A 126 15.88 5.35 2.34
N GLU A 127 16.07 6.58 1.84
CA GLU A 127 15.03 7.30 1.10
C GLU A 127 14.64 6.57 -0.18
N MET A 128 15.61 6.05 -0.94
CA MET A 128 15.37 5.22 -2.13
C MET A 128 14.58 3.95 -1.80
N LYS A 129 14.99 3.20 -0.78
CA LYS A 129 14.27 1.99 -0.35
C LYS A 129 12.84 2.29 0.10
N ASN A 130 12.64 3.42 0.77
CA ASN A 130 11.30 3.85 1.17
C ASN A 130 10.46 4.26 -0.06
N LEU A 131 11.05 4.95 -1.04
CA LEU A 131 10.38 5.29 -2.29
C LEU A 131 9.97 4.03 -3.07
N GLU A 132 10.86 3.05 -3.21
CA GLU A 132 10.54 1.75 -3.82
C GLU A 132 9.40 1.05 -3.07
N TYR A 133 9.43 1.05 -1.74
CA TYR A 133 8.36 0.46 -0.92
C TYR A 133 6.99 1.12 -1.20
N TYR A 134 6.94 2.45 -1.26
CA TYR A 134 5.68 3.19 -1.49
C TYR A 134 5.17 3.11 -2.93
N CYS A 135 6.06 2.95 -3.92
CA CYS A 135 5.68 2.78 -5.32
C CYS A 135 5.12 1.38 -5.60
N TYR A 136 5.66 0.35 -4.92
CA TYR A 136 5.31 -1.04 -5.19
C TYR A 136 4.23 -1.62 -4.28
N ARG A 137 3.66 -0.84 -3.35
CA ARG A 137 2.60 -1.31 -2.44
C ARG A 137 1.30 -0.53 -2.61
N ASP A 138 0.19 -1.25 -2.68
CA ASP A 138 -1.16 -0.68 -2.67
C ASP A 138 -1.47 -0.06 -1.30
N LYS A 139 -1.85 1.22 -1.28
CA LYS A 139 -2.07 1.99 -0.04
C LYS A 139 -3.20 1.44 0.83
N LEU A 140 -4.17 0.73 0.25
CA LEU A 140 -5.32 0.22 1.00
C LEU A 140 -5.02 -1.14 1.63
N THR A 141 -4.36 -2.03 0.90
CA THR A 141 -4.20 -3.44 1.27
C THR A 141 -2.79 -3.81 1.68
N ASP A 142 -1.80 -2.97 1.36
CA ASP A 142 -0.37 -3.26 1.53
C ASP A 142 0.05 -4.53 0.77
N LEU A 143 -0.71 -4.93 -0.26
CA LEU A 143 -0.28 -5.89 -1.27
C LEU A 143 0.61 -5.20 -2.30
N TYR A 144 1.27 -5.98 -3.16
CA TYR A 144 2.05 -5.40 -4.24
C TYR A 144 1.17 -4.74 -5.31
N THR A 145 1.69 -3.75 -6.02
CA THR A 145 0.99 -3.10 -7.14
C THR A 145 1.11 -3.93 -8.42
N LYS A 146 0.35 -3.53 -9.45
CA LYS A 146 0.47 -4.09 -10.80
C LYS A 146 1.90 -3.95 -11.34
N ASP A 147 2.50 -2.78 -11.18
CA ASP A 147 3.85 -2.51 -11.71
C ASP A 147 4.89 -3.47 -11.12
N PHE A 148 4.82 -3.71 -9.80
CA PHE A 148 5.69 -4.69 -9.15
C PHE A 148 5.45 -6.11 -9.67
N PHE A 149 4.19 -6.49 -9.88
CA PHE A 149 3.87 -7.80 -10.44
C PHE A 149 4.52 -8.00 -11.81
N GLU A 150 4.42 -7.01 -12.71
CA GLU A 150 4.97 -7.09 -14.07
C GLU A 150 6.51 -7.14 -14.07
N GLU A 151 7.17 -6.45 -13.15
CA GLU A 151 8.61 -6.58 -12.93
C GLU A 151 9.00 -7.97 -12.43
N GLU A 152 8.28 -8.49 -11.43
CA GLU A 152 8.55 -9.82 -10.87
C GLU A 152 8.28 -10.94 -11.87
N VAL A 153 7.26 -10.83 -12.70
CA VAL A 153 7.02 -11.76 -13.81
C VAL A 153 8.21 -11.78 -14.76
N ARG A 154 8.71 -10.62 -15.19
CA ARG A 154 9.89 -10.53 -16.06
C ARG A 154 11.14 -11.14 -15.41
N ARG A 155 11.29 -11.01 -14.09
CA ARG A 155 12.42 -11.57 -13.34
C ARG A 155 12.30 -13.08 -13.14
N LEU A 156 11.08 -13.58 -12.91
CA LEU A 156 10.82 -14.96 -12.50
C LEU A 156 10.45 -15.87 -13.66
N ASP A 157 10.12 -15.35 -14.84
CA ASP A 157 9.86 -16.13 -16.05
C ASP A 157 11.14 -16.75 -16.64
N THR A 158 11.66 -17.75 -15.93
CA THR A 158 12.90 -18.47 -16.27
C THR A 158 12.70 -19.96 -16.04
N GLU A 159 13.48 -20.79 -16.73
CA GLU A 159 13.40 -22.27 -16.63
C GLU A 159 13.49 -22.77 -15.17
N ARG A 160 14.31 -22.11 -14.34
CA ARG A 160 14.51 -22.47 -12.93
C ARG A 160 13.27 -22.30 -12.05
N GLN A 161 12.31 -21.49 -12.48
CA GLN A 161 11.08 -21.20 -11.73
C GLN A 161 9.87 -21.96 -12.27
N LEU A 162 10.04 -22.76 -13.32
CA LEU A 162 8.96 -23.59 -13.85
C LEU A 162 8.67 -24.79 -12.92
N PRO A 163 7.41 -25.23 -12.83
CA PRO A 163 6.21 -24.60 -13.42
C PRO A 163 5.86 -23.28 -12.73
N LEU A 164 5.44 -22.28 -13.51
CA LEU A 164 5.08 -20.96 -13.00
C LEU A 164 3.56 -20.79 -13.10
N SER A 165 2.88 -20.77 -11.95
CA SER A 165 1.41 -20.65 -11.89
C SER A 165 0.97 -19.23 -11.60
N ILE A 166 -0.16 -18.83 -12.21
CA ILE A 166 -0.78 -17.53 -12.06
C ILE A 166 -2.22 -17.74 -11.63
N ILE A 167 -2.63 -17.03 -10.58
CA ILE A 167 -4.01 -16.99 -10.09
C ILE A 167 -4.54 -15.56 -10.26
N MET A 168 -5.67 -15.44 -10.93
CA MET A 168 -6.47 -14.21 -11.00
C MET A 168 -7.65 -14.34 -10.05
N GLY A 169 -7.88 -13.34 -9.21
CA GLY A 169 -8.95 -13.29 -8.22
C GLY A 169 -9.78 -12.02 -8.36
N ASP A 170 -11.10 -12.13 -8.23
CA ASP A 170 -12.03 -11.00 -8.26
C ASP A 170 -13.06 -11.10 -7.12
N LEU A 171 -13.14 -10.06 -6.29
CA LEU A 171 -14.08 -10.00 -5.17
C LEU A 171 -15.52 -9.79 -5.67
N ASN A 172 -16.33 -10.84 -5.51
CA ASN A 172 -17.72 -10.83 -5.91
C ASN A 172 -18.54 -9.82 -5.07
N GLY A 173 -19.33 -8.99 -5.76
CA GLY A 173 -20.34 -8.14 -5.11
C GLY A 173 -19.82 -6.88 -4.43
N LEU A 174 -18.57 -6.47 -4.67
CA LEU A 174 -18.00 -5.24 -4.06
C LEU A 174 -18.87 -4.00 -4.32
N LYS A 175 -19.40 -3.84 -5.53
CA LYS A 175 -20.32 -2.72 -5.86
C LYS A 175 -21.58 -2.73 -4.99
N LEU A 176 -22.20 -3.89 -4.78
CA LEU A 176 -23.37 -4.02 -3.92
C LEU A 176 -23.05 -3.66 -2.46
N ILE A 177 -21.86 -4.07 -1.97
CA ILE A 177 -21.40 -3.70 -0.63
C ILE A 177 -21.21 -2.18 -0.52
N ASN A 178 -20.62 -1.55 -1.53
CA ASN A 178 -20.44 -0.10 -1.58
C ASN A 178 -21.78 0.64 -1.62
N ASP A 179 -22.72 0.18 -2.44
CA ASP A 179 -24.02 0.82 -2.62
C ASP A 179 -24.89 0.66 -1.37
N ALA A 180 -24.84 -0.50 -0.70
CA ALA A 180 -25.66 -0.79 0.48
C ALA A 180 -25.07 -0.26 1.80
N PHE A 181 -23.74 -0.27 1.96
CA PHE A 181 -23.06 0.01 3.23
C PHE A 181 -22.00 1.11 3.15
N GLY A 182 -21.82 1.70 1.98
CA GLY A 182 -20.85 2.77 1.70
C GLY A 182 -19.43 2.26 1.43
N HIS A 183 -18.62 3.11 0.79
CA HIS A 183 -17.24 2.80 0.40
C HIS A 183 -16.34 2.35 1.56
N ARG A 184 -16.56 2.87 2.78
CA ARG A 184 -15.79 2.45 3.96
C ARG A 184 -15.99 0.97 4.29
N MET A 185 -17.13 0.38 3.94
CA MET A 185 -17.37 -1.05 4.12
C MET A 185 -16.71 -1.86 3.01
N GLY A 186 -16.79 -1.40 1.75
CA GLY A 186 -16.05 -2.03 0.64
C GLY A 186 -14.55 -2.06 0.90
N ASP A 187 -13.98 -0.95 1.38
CA ASP A 187 -12.57 -0.89 1.78
C ASP A 187 -12.19 -1.95 2.82
N ARG A 188 -13.08 -2.22 3.79
CA ARG A 188 -12.87 -3.28 4.79
C ARG A 188 -12.97 -4.66 4.16
N ALA A 189 -13.90 -4.88 3.23
CA ALA A 189 -14.02 -6.13 2.49
C ALA A 189 -12.73 -6.43 1.72
N ILE A 190 -12.21 -5.45 0.98
CA ILE A 190 -10.96 -5.57 0.22
C ILE A 190 -9.77 -5.84 1.15
N LYS A 191 -9.67 -5.13 2.28
CA LYS A 191 -8.62 -5.37 3.30
C LYS A 191 -8.69 -6.77 3.88
N MET A 192 -9.89 -7.27 4.15
CA MET A 192 -10.10 -8.61 4.67
C MET A 192 -9.65 -9.67 3.67
N VAL A 193 -10.01 -9.50 2.39
CA VAL A 193 -9.53 -10.38 1.30
C VAL A 193 -8.01 -10.37 1.23
N ALA A 194 -7.39 -9.18 1.23
CA ALA A 194 -5.94 -9.06 1.19
C ALA A 194 -5.25 -9.78 2.35
N ASN A 195 -5.78 -9.67 3.57
CA ASN A 195 -5.22 -10.36 4.73
C ASN A 195 -5.34 -11.88 4.61
N ILE A 196 -6.47 -12.38 4.12
CA ILE A 196 -6.67 -13.83 3.87
C ILE A 196 -5.65 -14.33 2.85
N LEU A 197 -5.42 -13.58 1.76
CA LEU A 197 -4.39 -13.92 0.78
C LEU A 197 -3.00 -13.95 1.44
N LYS A 198 -2.61 -12.90 2.18
CA LYS A 198 -1.31 -12.85 2.88
C LYS A 198 -1.08 -14.04 3.84
N GLU A 199 -2.12 -14.51 4.52
CA GLU A 199 -2.06 -15.66 5.44
C GLU A 199 -1.97 -17.01 4.70
N SER A 200 -2.45 -17.07 3.47
CA SER A 200 -2.61 -18.34 2.71
C SER A 200 -1.41 -18.68 1.82
N PHE A 201 -0.61 -17.68 1.45
CA PHE A 201 0.53 -17.84 0.54
C PHE A 201 1.87 -17.72 1.27
N ARG A 202 2.93 -18.21 0.62
CA ARG A 202 4.30 -18.19 1.14
C ARG A 202 4.94 -16.83 0.89
N LYS A 203 6.07 -16.58 1.57
CA LYS A 203 6.86 -15.34 1.37
C LYS A 203 7.43 -15.19 -0.05
N GLU A 204 7.62 -16.31 -0.75
CA GLU A 204 8.14 -16.37 -2.12
C GLU A 204 7.06 -16.15 -3.20
N ASP A 205 5.79 -16.18 -2.80
CA ASP A 205 4.66 -15.92 -3.69
C ASP A 205 4.42 -14.40 -3.78
N ILE A 206 4.17 -13.91 -5.00
CA ILE A 206 3.91 -12.48 -5.21
C ILE A 206 2.40 -12.28 -5.25
N ILE A 207 1.86 -11.62 -4.24
CA ILE A 207 0.44 -11.25 -4.18
C ILE A 207 0.30 -9.76 -4.48
N SER A 208 -0.43 -9.46 -5.55
CA SER A 208 -0.65 -8.09 -6.02
C SER A 208 -2.14 -7.75 -6.12
N ARG A 209 -2.45 -6.47 -5.95
CA ARG A 209 -3.76 -5.90 -6.27
C ARG A 209 -3.62 -5.02 -7.51
N ILE A 210 -4.41 -5.31 -8.54
CA ILE A 210 -4.27 -4.67 -9.85
C ILE A 210 -5.19 -3.45 -9.96
N GLY A 211 -6.37 -3.51 -9.34
CA GLY A 211 -7.35 -2.43 -9.32
C GLY A 211 -8.62 -2.87 -8.60
N GLY A 212 -9.37 -1.93 -8.02
CA GLY A 212 -10.71 -2.20 -7.45
C GLY A 212 -10.77 -3.46 -6.56
N ASP A 213 -11.45 -4.48 -7.06
CA ASP A 213 -11.69 -5.82 -6.51
C ASP A 213 -10.78 -6.94 -7.06
N GLU A 214 -9.80 -6.62 -7.90
CA GLU A 214 -8.98 -7.58 -8.64
C GLU A 214 -7.60 -7.81 -8.00
N PHE A 215 -7.22 -9.08 -7.92
CA PHE A 215 -5.98 -9.57 -7.33
C PHE A 215 -5.26 -10.52 -8.29
N LEU A 216 -3.94 -10.45 -8.32
CA LEU A 216 -3.09 -11.32 -9.12
C LEU A 216 -2.04 -11.96 -8.22
N ILE A 217 -1.87 -13.28 -8.35
CA ILE A 217 -0.89 -14.02 -7.57
C ILE A 217 0.02 -14.79 -8.51
N LEU A 218 1.33 -14.60 -8.33
CA LEU A 218 2.39 -15.35 -9.02
C LEU A 218 2.96 -16.40 -8.08
N LEU A 219 2.97 -17.65 -8.54
CA LEU A 219 3.43 -18.82 -7.78
C LEU A 219 4.59 -19.50 -8.52
N PRO A 220 5.84 -19.15 -8.20
CA PRO A 220 7.02 -19.84 -8.71
C PRO A 220 7.02 -21.31 -8.30
N LYS A 221 7.56 -22.18 -9.16
CA LYS A 221 7.76 -23.63 -8.91
C LYS A 221 6.49 -24.34 -8.44
N THR A 222 5.34 -23.90 -8.91
CA THR A 222 4.04 -24.40 -8.48
C THR A 222 3.30 -25.00 -9.67
N SER A 223 2.98 -26.28 -9.55
CA SER A 223 2.20 -27.03 -10.55
C SER A 223 0.74 -26.57 -10.60
N LYS A 224 0.04 -26.92 -11.69
CA LYS A 224 -1.39 -26.62 -11.85
C LYS A 224 -2.22 -27.30 -10.75
N GLU A 225 -1.85 -28.51 -10.39
CA GLU A 225 -2.54 -29.33 -9.39
C GLU A 225 -2.39 -28.71 -7.99
N THR A 226 -1.18 -28.27 -7.65
CA THR A 226 -0.91 -27.55 -6.40
C THR A 226 -1.64 -26.21 -6.36
N ALA A 227 -1.63 -25.44 -7.45
CA ALA A 227 -2.34 -24.18 -7.54
C ALA A 227 -3.86 -24.35 -7.37
N ALA A 228 -4.43 -25.43 -7.91
CA ALA A 228 -5.85 -25.74 -7.73
C ALA A 228 -6.20 -26.04 -6.25
N VAL A 229 -5.36 -26.80 -5.55
CA VAL A 229 -5.53 -27.07 -4.11
C VAL A 229 -5.44 -25.78 -3.29
N ILE A 230 -4.52 -24.86 -3.63
CA ILE A 230 -4.42 -23.56 -2.96
C ILE A 230 -5.72 -22.75 -3.16
N VAL A 231 -6.28 -22.73 -4.36
CA VAL A 231 -7.56 -22.05 -4.64
C VAL A 231 -8.71 -22.68 -3.85
N GLU A 232 -8.77 -24.00 -3.74
CA GLU A 232 -9.80 -24.68 -2.95
C GLU A 232 -9.70 -24.33 -1.46
N ASN A 233 -8.48 -24.31 -0.91
CA ASN A 233 -8.23 -23.88 0.47
C ASN A 233 -8.62 -22.41 0.69
N LEU A 234 -8.32 -21.54 -0.26
CA LEU A 234 -8.76 -20.13 -0.23
C LEU A 234 -10.28 -20.02 -0.18
N LYS A 235 -11.00 -20.75 -1.05
CA LYS A 235 -12.47 -20.75 -1.06
C LYS A 235 -13.03 -21.16 0.31
N ASN A 236 -12.45 -22.17 0.96
CA ASN A 236 -12.85 -22.57 2.31
C ASN A 236 -12.54 -21.50 3.36
N ALA A 237 -11.36 -20.86 3.29
CA ALA A 237 -10.99 -19.77 4.20
C ALA A 237 -11.92 -18.55 4.09
N PHE A 238 -12.44 -18.24 2.89
CA PHE A 238 -13.44 -17.20 2.70
C PHE A 238 -14.80 -17.55 3.29
N LEU A 239 -15.20 -18.83 3.26
CA LEU A 239 -16.46 -19.28 3.86
C LEU A 239 -16.45 -19.17 5.39
N GLU A 240 -15.30 -19.39 6.03
CA GLU A 240 -15.16 -19.33 7.50
C GLU A 240 -15.11 -17.88 8.03
N LYS A 241 -14.70 -16.91 7.20
CA LYS A 241 -14.52 -15.51 7.62
C LYS A 241 -15.64 -14.61 7.08
N THR A 242 -16.61 -14.28 7.94
CA THR A 242 -17.65 -13.28 7.63
C THR A 242 -17.25 -11.88 8.08
N LEU A 243 -17.44 -10.88 7.21
CA LEU A 243 -17.26 -9.47 7.60
C LEU A 243 -18.62 -8.89 8.04
N ASN A 244 -18.84 -8.72 9.35
CA ASN A 244 -20.09 -8.18 9.89
C ASN A 244 -21.34 -8.85 9.26
N PHE A 245 -21.37 -10.17 9.23
CA PHE A 245 -22.44 -11.00 8.64
C PHE A 245 -22.52 -11.00 7.10
N ILE A 246 -21.62 -10.29 6.40
CA ILE A 246 -21.49 -10.35 4.94
C ILE A 246 -20.54 -11.51 4.59
N PRO A 247 -21.01 -12.55 3.87
CA PRO A 247 -20.13 -13.58 3.35
C PRO A 247 -19.27 -12.98 2.23
N LEU A 248 -17.95 -13.11 2.37
CA LEU A 248 -17.03 -12.72 1.30
C LEU A 248 -16.91 -13.89 0.32
N SER A 249 -16.90 -13.58 -0.97
CA SER A 249 -16.75 -14.56 -2.04
C SER A 249 -15.82 -13.98 -3.10
N VAL A 250 -14.88 -14.79 -3.57
CA VAL A 250 -13.90 -14.39 -4.58
C VAL A 250 -13.89 -15.43 -5.70
N SER A 251 -14.07 -14.95 -6.93
CA SER A 251 -13.96 -15.77 -8.13
C SER A 251 -12.48 -15.96 -8.46
N PHE A 252 -12.03 -17.20 -8.67
CA PHE A 252 -10.63 -17.51 -8.99
C PHE A 252 -10.48 -18.20 -10.33
N GLY A 253 -9.45 -17.79 -11.09
CA GLY A 253 -9.00 -18.44 -12.31
C GLY A 253 -7.52 -18.77 -12.25
N VAL A 254 -7.13 -19.95 -12.73
CA VAL A 254 -5.75 -20.46 -12.62
C VAL A 254 -5.21 -20.88 -13.98
N ALA A 255 -3.99 -20.45 -14.29
CA ALA A 255 -3.22 -20.95 -15.42
C ALA A 255 -1.76 -21.21 -15.01
N THR A 256 -1.10 -22.11 -15.71
CA THR A 256 0.28 -22.52 -15.39
C THR A 256 1.09 -22.56 -16.67
N LYS A 257 2.24 -21.89 -16.65
CA LYS A 257 3.31 -22.04 -17.62
C LYS A 257 4.16 -23.26 -17.25
N LYS A 258 4.28 -24.21 -18.17
CA LYS A 258 5.01 -25.47 -17.98
C LYS A 258 6.32 -25.51 -18.75
N GLN A 259 6.41 -24.77 -19.86
CA GLN A 259 7.57 -24.76 -20.74
C GLN A 259 8.05 -23.32 -20.95
N VAL A 260 9.34 -23.15 -21.26
CA VAL A 260 9.96 -21.82 -21.38
C VAL A 260 9.39 -21.04 -22.58
N GLU A 261 9.03 -21.77 -23.64
CA GLU A 261 8.55 -21.24 -24.92
C GLU A 261 7.13 -20.69 -24.86
N GLU A 262 6.35 -21.04 -23.82
CA GLU A 262 5.00 -20.50 -23.63
C GLU A 262 5.08 -19.01 -23.27
N ASP A 263 4.32 -18.17 -23.97
CA ASP A 263 4.22 -16.76 -23.62
C ASP A 263 3.51 -16.58 -22.25
N ILE A 264 4.17 -15.88 -21.32
CA ILE A 264 3.63 -15.63 -19.98
C ILE A 264 2.39 -14.74 -20.03
N GLU A 265 2.31 -13.83 -21.00
CA GLU A 265 1.13 -12.96 -21.17
C GLU A 265 -0.09 -13.79 -21.59
N ALA A 266 0.10 -14.77 -22.47
CA ALA A 266 -0.94 -15.73 -22.82
C ALA A 266 -1.37 -16.60 -21.62
N VAL A 267 -0.47 -16.87 -20.67
CA VAL A 267 -0.80 -17.58 -19.42
C VAL A 267 -1.65 -16.70 -18.51
N ILE A 268 -1.29 -15.43 -18.32
CA ILE A 268 -2.07 -14.44 -17.57
C ILE A 268 -3.49 -14.35 -18.16
N LYS A 269 -3.61 -14.18 -19.47
CA LYS A 269 -4.90 -14.10 -20.16
C LYS A 269 -5.76 -15.35 -19.95
N ARG A 270 -5.17 -16.55 -20.00
CA ARG A 270 -5.89 -17.80 -19.68
C ARG A 270 -6.38 -17.86 -18.24
N ALA A 271 -5.64 -17.28 -17.28
CA ALA A 271 -6.08 -17.21 -15.89
C ALA A 271 -7.27 -16.26 -15.74
N GLU A 272 -7.20 -15.09 -16.40
CA GLU A 272 -8.28 -14.10 -16.45
C GLU A 272 -9.55 -14.66 -17.08
N GLU A 273 -9.46 -15.30 -18.26
CA GLU A 273 -10.61 -15.89 -18.96
C GLU A 273 -11.31 -16.96 -18.09
N LYS A 274 -10.54 -17.76 -17.36
CA LYS A 274 -11.09 -18.75 -16.43
C LYS A 274 -11.76 -18.11 -15.22
N MET A 275 -11.14 -17.07 -14.66
CA MET A 275 -11.74 -16.32 -13.53
C MET A 275 -13.08 -15.72 -13.97
N TYR A 276 -13.11 -15.10 -15.15
CA TYR A 276 -14.31 -14.51 -15.72
C TYR A 276 -15.42 -15.56 -15.94
N PHE A 277 -15.07 -16.73 -16.46
CA PHE A 277 -16.01 -17.83 -16.63
C PHE A 277 -16.62 -18.29 -15.29
N VAL A 278 -15.78 -18.46 -14.27
CA VAL A 278 -16.23 -18.81 -12.90
C VAL A 278 -17.14 -17.73 -12.33
N LYS A 279 -16.78 -16.44 -12.48
CA LYS A 279 -17.59 -15.31 -12.02
C LYS A 279 -18.97 -15.29 -12.66
N LEU A 280 -19.07 -15.62 -13.95
CA LEU A 280 -20.35 -15.75 -14.64
C LEU A 280 -21.19 -16.92 -14.12
N GLU A 281 -20.58 -18.08 -13.88
CA GLU A 281 -21.27 -19.24 -13.30
C GLU A 281 -21.77 -18.95 -11.89
N GLU A 282 -20.92 -18.37 -11.03
CA GLU A 282 -21.27 -18.02 -9.65
C GLU A 282 -22.37 -16.95 -9.61
N SER A 283 -22.35 -15.95 -10.51
CA SER A 283 -23.43 -14.98 -10.64
C SER A 283 -24.76 -15.60 -11.07
N LYS A 284 -24.73 -16.55 -12.02
CA LYS A 284 -25.93 -17.28 -12.46
C LYS A 284 -26.44 -18.21 -11.37
N ALA A 285 -25.57 -18.94 -10.69
CA ALA A 285 -25.91 -19.84 -9.60
C ALA A 285 -26.49 -19.07 -8.41
N ALA A 286 -25.93 -17.91 -8.05
CA ALA A 286 -26.49 -17.03 -7.02
C ALA A 286 -27.88 -16.51 -7.37
N LYS A 287 -28.11 -16.12 -8.65
CA LYS A 287 -29.43 -15.73 -9.15
C LYS A 287 -30.43 -16.89 -9.10
N LEU A 288 -30.04 -18.08 -9.57
CA LEU A 288 -30.87 -19.28 -9.55
C LEU A 288 -31.20 -19.74 -8.12
N PHE A 289 -30.22 -19.70 -7.21
CA PHE A 289 -30.42 -20.00 -5.80
C PHE A 289 -31.41 -19.00 -5.16
N THR A 290 -31.27 -17.71 -5.44
CA THR A 290 -32.20 -16.68 -4.94
C THR A 290 -33.62 -16.95 -5.43
N ILE A 291 -33.78 -17.28 -6.72
CA ILE A 291 -35.08 -17.66 -7.29
C ILE A 291 -35.65 -18.90 -6.60
N GLN A 292 -34.85 -19.94 -6.38
CA GLN A 292 -35.29 -21.16 -5.69
C GLN A 292 -35.67 -20.92 -4.23
N TYR A 293 -34.88 -20.14 -3.49
CA TYR A 293 -35.15 -19.78 -2.10
C TYR A 293 -36.46 -18.99 -1.98
N LEU A 294 -36.69 -17.99 -2.85
CA LEU A 294 -37.93 -17.22 -2.87
C LEU A 294 -39.13 -18.13 -3.18
N LYS A 295 -38.98 -19.06 -4.13
CA LYS A 295 -40.00 -20.06 -4.50
C LYS A 295 -40.33 -21.01 -3.34
N GLU A 296 -39.34 -21.48 -2.59
CA GLU A 296 -39.58 -22.29 -1.39
C GLU A 296 -40.23 -21.50 -0.25
N LYS A 297 -39.78 -20.28 -0.02
CA LYS A 297 -40.33 -19.40 1.01
C LYS A 297 -41.79 -19.05 0.70
N LEU A 298 -42.12 -18.75 -0.55
CA LEU A 298 -43.49 -18.52 -0.99
C LEU A 298 -44.39 -19.72 -0.76
N ARG A 299 -43.94 -20.94 -1.10
CA ARG A 299 -44.72 -22.17 -0.85
C ARG A 299 -45.11 -22.36 0.61
N LYS A 300 -44.24 -21.97 1.55
CA LYS A 300 -44.52 -22.07 2.99
C LYS A 300 -45.53 -21.02 3.47
N ILE A 301 -45.59 -19.88 2.79
CA ILE A 301 -46.36 -18.68 3.17
C ILE A 301 -47.74 -18.68 2.51
N SER A 302 -47.85 -19.09 1.25
CA SER A 302 -49.09 -18.97 0.48
C SER A 302 -50.13 -20.05 0.80
N PHE A 303 -49.78 -21.09 1.57
CA PHE A 303 -50.65 -22.25 1.89
C PHE A 303 -51.40 -22.81 0.66
N GLU A 304 -50.85 -22.62 -0.53
CA GLU A 304 -51.51 -23.05 -1.76
C GLU A 304 -51.33 -24.54 -1.95
N THR A 305 -52.45 -25.24 -2.12
CA THR A 305 -52.41 -26.65 -2.51
C THR A 305 -51.77 -26.76 -3.90
N ARG A 306 -50.96 -27.82 -4.11
CA ARG A 306 -50.35 -28.12 -5.42
C ARG A 306 -51.37 -28.13 -6.57
N GLY A 307 -52.63 -28.48 -6.26
CA GLY A 307 -53.75 -28.44 -7.20
C GLY A 307 -54.30 -27.05 -7.53
N HIS A 308 -54.12 -26.03 -6.69
CA HIS A 308 -54.49 -24.65 -7.03
C HIS A 308 -53.52 -24.05 -8.06
N LYS A 309 -52.21 -24.17 -7.79
CA LYS A 309 -51.15 -23.69 -8.68
C LYS A 309 -51.19 -24.33 -10.07
N ASN A 310 -51.41 -25.65 -10.14
CA ASN A 310 -51.51 -26.35 -11.43
C ASN A 310 -52.70 -25.85 -12.25
N ARG A 311 -53.86 -25.60 -11.62
CA ARG A 311 -55.04 -25.05 -12.30
C ARG A 311 -54.80 -23.63 -12.80
N LEU A 312 -54.11 -22.79 -12.02
CA LEU A 312 -53.78 -21.43 -12.44
C LEU A 312 -52.90 -21.44 -13.69
N VAL A 313 -51.84 -22.25 -13.70
CA VAL A 313 -50.94 -22.40 -14.86
C VAL A 313 -51.70 -22.93 -16.07
N GLU A 314 -52.54 -23.95 -15.89
CA GLU A 314 -53.34 -24.54 -16.98
C GLU A 314 -54.28 -23.51 -17.63
N VAL A 315 -55.04 -22.77 -16.83
CA VAL A 315 -55.96 -21.73 -17.33
C VAL A 315 -55.19 -20.60 -18.00
N SER A 316 -54.06 -20.17 -17.43
CA SER A 316 -53.22 -19.13 -18.01
C SER A 316 -52.63 -19.55 -19.37
N LEU A 317 -52.24 -20.81 -19.54
CA LEU A 317 -51.73 -21.32 -20.82
C LEU A 317 -52.82 -21.44 -21.88
N LEU A 318 -54.03 -21.87 -21.52
CA LEU A 318 -55.18 -21.87 -22.43
C LEU A 318 -55.51 -20.45 -22.92
N MET A 319 -55.40 -19.45 -22.04
CA MET A 319 -55.58 -18.05 -22.41
C MET A 319 -54.45 -17.56 -23.33
N ALA A 320 -53.20 -17.95 -23.06
CA ALA A 320 -52.04 -17.62 -23.89
C ALA A 320 -52.16 -18.20 -25.31
N GLU A 321 -52.70 -19.42 -25.44
CA GLU A 321 -53.00 -20.03 -26.73
C GLU A 321 -54.08 -19.27 -27.50
N GLY A 322 -55.18 -18.89 -26.83
CA GLY A 322 -56.26 -18.09 -27.43
C GLY A 322 -55.81 -16.70 -27.89
N LEU A 323 -54.74 -16.16 -27.29
CA LEU A 323 -54.14 -14.87 -27.62
C LEU A 323 -52.95 -14.98 -28.61
N ASN A 324 -52.60 -16.18 -29.07
CA ASN A 324 -51.46 -16.45 -29.94
C ASN A 324 -50.12 -15.93 -29.39
N LEU A 325 -49.91 -16.03 -28.08
CA LEU A 325 -48.62 -15.68 -27.46
C LEU A 325 -47.50 -16.62 -27.93
N THR A 326 -46.29 -16.08 -28.04
CA THR A 326 -45.07 -16.84 -28.35
C THR A 326 -44.71 -17.82 -27.23
N GLU A 327 -43.88 -18.82 -27.53
CA GLU A 327 -43.40 -19.76 -26.50
C GLU A 327 -42.61 -19.06 -25.38
N ILE A 328 -41.93 -17.94 -25.69
CA ILE A 328 -41.23 -17.13 -24.68
C ILE A 328 -42.24 -16.47 -23.73
N GLU A 329 -43.28 -15.84 -24.26
CA GLU A 329 -44.34 -15.20 -23.46
C GLU A 329 -45.12 -16.24 -22.62
N LYS A 330 -45.31 -17.46 -23.14
CA LYS A 330 -45.90 -18.56 -22.37
C LYS A 330 -45.02 -18.99 -21.19
N GLU A 331 -43.70 -19.06 -21.36
CA GLU A 331 -42.77 -19.34 -20.26
C GLU A 331 -42.74 -18.21 -19.22
N GLU A 332 -42.77 -16.95 -19.65
CA GLU A 332 -42.91 -15.79 -18.75
C GLU A 332 -44.23 -15.84 -17.96
N LEU A 333 -45.33 -16.23 -18.61
CA LEU A 333 -46.62 -16.38 -17.96
C LEU A 333 -46.63 -17.49 -16.90
N LYS A 334 -45.97 -18.63 -17.18
CA LYS A 334 -45.77 -19.70 -16.18
C LYS A 334 -44.99 -19.19 -14.96
N LEU A 335 -43.95 -18.39 -15.21
CA LEU A 335 -43.15 -17.77 -14.14
C LEU A 335 -43.99 -16.78 -13.33
N LEU A 336 -44.83 -15.97 -13.98
CA LEU A 336 -45.76 -15.07 -13.32
C LEU A 336 -46.74 -15.83 -12.41
N CYS A 337 -47.36 -16.91 -12.90
CA CYS A 337 -48.22 -17.77 -12.07
C CYS A 337 -47.47 -18.35 -10.86
N GLU A 338 -46.19 -18.66 -11.02
CA GLU A 338 -45.35 -19.21 -9.95
C GLU A 338 -45.01 -18.18 -8.85
N PHE A 339 -44.85 -16.90 -9.22
CA PHE A 339 -44.46 -15.82 -8.31
C PHE A 339 -45.56 -14.78 -8.06
N HIS A 340 -46.80 -15.02 -8.50
CA HIS A 340 -47.90 -14.04 -8.45
C HIS A 340 -48.16 -13.45 -7.05
N ASP A 341 -47.83 -14.21 -6.01
CA ASP A 341 -48.00 -13.87 -4.60
C ASP A 341 -46.71 -13.41 -3.90
N ILE A 342 -45.65 -13.08 -4.65
CA ILE A 342 -44.30 -12.78 -4.12
C ILE A 342 -44.30 -11.75 -2.98
N GLY A 343 -45.19 -10.76 -3.08
CA GLY A 343 -45.40 -9.71 -2.10
C GLY A 343 -45.78 -10.17 -0.69
N LYS A 344 -46.37 -11.37 -0.55
CA LYS A 344 -46.72 -11.95 0.75
C LYS A 344 -45.50 -12.27 1.61
N ILE A 345 -44.30 -12.39 1.02
CA ILE A 345 -43.05 -12.57 1.77
C ILE A 345 -42.77 -11.41 2.74
N GLY A 346 -43.18 -10.19 2.41
CA GLY A 346 -42.94 -9.01 3.25
C GLY A 346 -44.02 -8.74 4.29
N VAL A 347 -45.09 -9.54 4.34
CA VAL A 347 -46.15 -9.39 5.35
C VAL A 347 -45.74 -10.13 6.62
N PRO A 348 -45.79 -9.49 7.81
CA PRO A 348 -45.46 -10.15 9.07
C PRO A 348 -46.27 -11.43 9.32
N HIS A 349 -45.61 -12.49 9.78
CA HIS A 349 -46.21 -13.82 9.93
C HIS A 349 -47.41 -13.86 10.90
N ASN A 350 -47.40 -13.02 11.93
CA ASN A 350 -48.50 -12.87 12.90
C ASN A 350 -49.74 -12.19 12.30
N ILE A 351 -49.58 -11.44 11.21
CA ILE A 351 -50.67 -10.84 10.43
C ILE A 351 -51.15 -11.84 9.38
N LEU A 352 -50.21 -12.50 8.69
CA LEU A 352 -50.51 -13.39 7.57
C LEU A 352 -51.22 -14.67 7.98
N LEU A 353 -50.86 -15.27 9.13
CA LEU A 353 -51.43 -16.53 9.61
C LEU A 353 -52.44 -16.34 10.75
N LYS A 354 -52.98 -15.13 10.90
CA LYS A 354 -53.95 -14.86 11.96
C LYS A 354 -55.26 -15.58 11.66
N GLU A 355 -55.70 -16.46 12.56
CA GLU A 355 -56.97 -17.22 12.42
C GLU A 355 -58.23 -16.37 12.69
N GLY A 356 -58.06 -15.13 13.17
CA GLY A 356 -59.16 -14.20 13.49
C GLY A 356 -59.14 -12.92 12.64
N VAL A 357 -60.14 -12.06 12.83
CA VAL A 357 -60.28 -10.81 12.07
C VAL A 357 -59.06 -9.91 12.27
N LEU A 358 -58.56 -9.35 11.16
CA LEU A 358 -57.46 -8.40 11.16
C LEU A 358 -57.96 -7.01 11.58
N LYS A 359 -57.19 -6.33 12.43
CA LYS A 359 -57.40 -4.92 12.80
C LYS A 359 -57.10 -4.02 11.60
N GLU A 360 -57.63 -2.80 11.59
CA GLU A 360 -57.42 -1.86 10.47
C GLU A 360 -55.93 -1.65 10.14
N GLU A 361 -55.08 -1.53 11.15
CA GLU A 361 -53.62 -1.39 10.98
C GLU A 361 -52.96 -2.64 10.37
N GLU A 362 -53.41 -3.83 10.78
CA GLU A 362 -52.95 -5.10 10.22
C GLU A 362 -53.42 -5.26 8.76
N TRP A 363 -54.62 -4.76 8.45
CA TRP A 363 -55.17 -4.77 7.10
C TRP A 363 -54.46 -3.79 6.18
N PHE A 364 -54.05 -2.64 6.71
CA PHE A 364 -53.18 -1.70 5.99
C PHE A 364 -51.87 -2.38 5.60
N GLN A 365 -51.21 -3.10 6.52
CA GLN A 365 -49.98 -3.84 6.23
C GLN A 365 -50.22 -4.99 5.23
N MET A 366 -51.34 -5.72 5.35
CA MET A 366 -51.70 -6.78 4.40
C MET A 366 -51.87 -6.22 2.97
N LYS A 367 -52.54 -5.07 2.80
CA LYS A 367 -52.77 -4.46 1.48
C LYS A 367 -51.48 -4.03 0.78
N ARG A 368 -50.41 -3.77 1.52
CA ARG A 368 -49.11 -3.39 0.97
C ARG A 368 -48.34 -4.56 0.34
N HIS A 369 -48.79 -5.80 0.46
CA HIS A 369 -48.13 -6.94 -0.19
C HIS A 369 -47.95 -6.71 -1.70
N SER A 370 -48.92 -6.09 -2.39
CA SER A 370 -48.81 -5.80 -3.82
C SER A 370 -47.74 -4.75 -4.15
N GLU A 371 -47.55 -3.75 -3.28
CA GLU A 371 -46.45 -2.77 -3.39
C GLU A 371 -45.09 -3.46 -3.16
N ILE A 372 -45.03 -4.33 -2.14
CA ILE A 372 -43.83 -5.09 -1.80
C ILE A 372 -43.42 -6.04 -2.92
N GLY A 373 -44.39 -6.66 -3.61
CA GLY A 373 -44.10 -7.59 -4.71
C GLY A 373 -43.71 -6.92 -6.02
N TYR A 374 -43.94 -5.60 -6.15
CA TYR A 374 -43.57 -4.81 -7.33
C TYR A 374 -42.09 -4.36 -7.30
N HIS A 375 -41.56 -4.13 -6.09
CA HIS A 375 -40.18 -3.72 -5.85
C HIS A 375 -39.27 -4.93 -5.61
#